data_AF-A0A1E5UYA6-F1
#
_entry.id   AF-A0A1E5UYA6-F1
#
_cell.length_a   1.000
_cell.length_b   1.000
_cell.length_c   1.000
_cell.angle_alpha   90.00
_cell.angle_beta   90.00
_cell.angle_gamma   90.00
#
_symmetry.space_group_name_H-M   'P 1'
#
loop_
_entity.id
_entity.type
_entity.pdbx_description
1 polymer ?
#
loop_
_entity_poly.entity_id
_entity_poly.type
_entity_poly.pdbx_seq_one_letter_code
_entity_poly.pdbx_strand_id
1 'polypeptide(L)'
;LSVQETRLKRDLKARFLGLAAVEKLRAKQQSRLNYIRSTEASTRLFYMQANGRRWKNFIRQLSTANGVMHTHVHKETSIHEHFNSHLGQ
;
A
#
# COMPACT_ATOMS: atom_id res chain seq x y z
N LEU A 1 -40.03 1.54 -23.65
CA LEU A 1 -39.07 0.48 -24.03
C LEU A 1 -39.81 -0.84 -24.02
N SER A 2 -39.76 -1.56 -25.13
CA SER A 2 -40.21 -2.94 -25.23
C SER A 2 -39.47 -3.83 -24.22
N VAL A 3 -40.10 -4.94 -23.85
CA VAL A 3 -39.49 -5.97 -23.00
C VAL A 3 -38.17 -6.47 -23.61
N GLN A 4 -38.09 -6.56 -24.94
CA GLN A 4 -36.89 -7.00 -25.65
C GLN A 4 -35.76 -5.97 -25.55
N GLU A 5 -36.07 -4.69 -25.71
CA GLU A 5 -35.08 -3.61 -25.56
C GLU A 5 -34.53 -3.53 -24.14
N THR A 6 -35.38 -3.77 -23.14
CA THR A 6 -34.99 -3.79 -21.72
C THR A 6 -34.05 -4.96 -21.40
N ARG A 7 -34.32 -6.14 -21.97
CA ARG A 7 -33.43 -7.31 -21.87
C ARG A 7 -32.09 -7.06 -22.55
N LEU A 8 -32.12 -6.57 -23.79
CA LEU A 8 -30.93 -6.23 -24.55
C LEU A 8 -30.03 -5.22 -23.80
N LYS A 9 -30.62 -4.17 -23.25
CA LYS A 9 -29.89 -3.15 -22.47
C LYS A 9 -29.20 -3.76 -21.24
N ARG A 10 -29.87 -4.67 -20.53
CA ARG A 10 -29.30 -5.38 -19.37
C ARG A 10 -28.10 -6.23 -19.78
N ASP A 11 -28.25 -7.00 -20.85
CA ASP A 11 -27.22 -7.94 -21.31
C ASP A 11 -25.99 -7.19 -21.84
N LEU A 12 -26.20 -6.10 -22.58
CA LEU A 12 -25.13 -5.21 -23.03
C LEU A 12 -24.38 -4.59 -21.86
N LYS A 13 -25.10 -4.12 -20.84
CA LYS A 13 -24.48 -3.56 -19.63
C LYS A 13 -23.61 -4.60 -18.93
N ALA A 14 -24.09 -5.84 -18.79
CA ALA A 14 -23.33 -6.92 -18.17
C ALA A 14 -22.05 -7.24 -18.95
N ARG A 15 -22.14 -7.35 -20.29
CA ARG A 15 -20.98 -7.58 -21.16
C ARG A 15 -19.96 -6.45 -21.09
N PHE A 16 -20.42 -5.20 -21.13
CA PHE A 16 -19.56 -4.03 -21.02
C PHE A 16 -18.79 -4.01 -19.69
N LEU A 17 -19.48 -4.26 -18.57
CA LEU A 17 -18.82 -4.33 -17.25
C LEU A 17 -17.80 -5.47 -17.19
N GLY A 18 -18.12 -6.63 -17.78
CA GLY A 18 -17.17 -7.75 -17.90
C GLY A 18 -15.91 -7.38 -18.67
N LEU A 19 -16.06 -6.75 -19.84
CA LEU A 19 -14.93 -6.27 -20.64
C LEU A 19 -14.10 -5.21 -19.90
N ALA A 20 -14.75 -4.25 -19.25
CA ALA A 20 -14.07 -3.22 -18.46
C ALA A 20 -13.26 -3.83 -17.29
N ALA A 21 -13.77 -4.88 -16.66
CA ALA A 21 -13.05 -5.61 -15.62
C ALA A 21 -11.79 -6.31 -16.17
N VAL A 22 -11.90 -6.94 -17.34
CA VAL A 22 -10.76 -7.58 -18.03
C VAL A 22 -9.70 -6.55 -18.42
N GLU A 23 -10.10 -5.42 -19.00
CA GLU A 23 -9.16 -4.34 -19.36
C GLU A 23 -8.44 -3.77 -18.13
N LYS A 24 -9.17 -3.57 -17.02
CA LYS A 24 -8.57 -3.17 -15.74
C LYS A 24 -7.53 -4.18 -15.25
N LEU A 25 -7.80 -5.48 -15.39
CA LEU A 25 -6.85 -6.53 -15.03
C LEU A 25 -5.61 -6.51 -15.92
N ARG A 26 -5.78 -6.36 -17.24
CA ARG A 26 -4.66 -6.23 -18.20
C ARG A 26 -3.77 -5.03 -17.87
N ALA A 27 -4.37 -3.85 -17.62
CA ALA A 27 -3.62 -2.66 -17.25
C ALA A 27 -2.81 -2.85 -15.96
N LYS A 28 -3.38 -3.52 -14.95
CA LYS A 28 -2.65 -3.86 -13.71
C LYS A 28 -1.48 -4.83 -13.97
N GLN A 29 -1.70 -5.85 -14.78
CA GLN A 29 -0.64 -6.81 -15.14
C GLN A 29 0.50 -6.14 -15.91
N GLN A 30 0.17 -5.31 -16.90
CA GLN A 30 1.16 -4.54 -17.66
C GLN A 30 1.96 -3.60 -16.76
N SER A 31 1.29 -2.87 -15.85
CA SER A 31 1.96 -2.03 -14.86
C SER A 31 2.94 -2.82 -14.00
N ARG A 32 2.53 -4.01 -13.51
CA ARG A 32 3.40 -4.90 -12.73
C ARG A 32 4.60 -5.41 -13.53
N LEU A 33 4.39 -5.85 -14.77
CA LEU A 33 5.49 -6.31 -15.62
C LEU A 33 6.47 -5.18 -15.94
N ASN A 34 5.97 -3.98 -16.23
CA ASN A 34 6.82 -2.80 -16.42
C ASN A 34 7.61 -2.47 -15.16
N TYR A 35 6.98 -2.56 -13.98
CA TYR A 35 7.68 -2.42 -12.70
C TYR A 35 8.80 -3.45 -12.56
N ILE A 36 8.52 -4.74 -12.76
CA ILE A 36 9.52 -5.82 -12.66
C ILE A 36 10.69 -5.60 -13.63
N ARG A 37 10.39 -5.32 -14.91
CA ARG A 37 11.42 -5.03 -15.92
C ARG A 37 12.25 -3.80 -15.57
N SER A 38 11.61 -2.75 -15.04
CA SER A 38 12.30 -1.54 -14.62
C SER A 38 13.15 -1.74 -13.37
N THR A 39 12.77 -2.64 -12.46
CA THR A 39 13.58 -3.02 -11.30
C THR A 39 14.75 -3.90 -11.68
N GLU A 40 14.64 -4.75 -12.70
CA GLU A 40 15.77 -5.49 -13.26
C GLU A 40 16.73 -4.58 -14.04
N ALA A 41 16.21 -3.57 -14.75
CA ALA A 41 17.02 -2.65 -15.55
C ALA A 41 17.59 -1.46 -14.74
N SER A 42 17.00 -1.10 -13.60
CA SER A 42 17.44 0.04 -12.80
C SER A 42 17.07 -0.08 -11.31
N THR A 43 18.09 -0.02 -10.47
CA THR A 43 17.97 -0.02 -9.00
C THR A 43 17.24 1.20 -8.43
N ARG A 44 17.04 2.26 -9.23
CA ARG A 44 16.47 3.55 -8.79
C ARG A 44 15.03 3.44 -8.28
N LEU A 45 14.15 2.69 -8.94
CA LEU A 45 12.76 2.52 -8.50
C LEU A 45 12.66 1.65 -7.25
N PHE A 46 13.50 0.62 -7.16
CA PHE A 46 13.65 -0.18 -5.95
C PHE A 46 14.06 0.70 -4.76
N TYR A 47 15.10 1.52 -4.92
CA TYR A 47 15.55 2.44 -3.88
C TYR A 47 14.50 3.50 -3.54
N MET A 48 13.75 4.03 -4.52
CA MET A 48 12.68 4.99 -4.26
C MET A 48 11.55 4.38 -3.41
N GLN A 49 11.17 3.13 -3.69
CA GLN A 49 10.18 2.41 -2.88
C GLN A 49 10.72 2.06 -1.49
N ALA A 50 11.96 1.57 -1.39
CA ALA A 50 12.60 1.26 -0.10
C ALA A 50 12.74 2.52 0.77
N ASN A 51 13.17 3.64 0.18
CA ASN A 51 13.25 4.94 0.86
C ASN A 51 11.87 5.46 1.27
N GLY A 52 10.84 5.28 0.43
CA GLY A 52 9.46 5.61 0.77
C GLY A 52 8.93 4.80 1.96
N ARG A 53 9.25 3.49 2.03
CA ARG A 53 8.94 2.65 3.21
C ARG A 53 9.69 3.12 4.44
N ARG A 54 10.99 3.46 4.31
CA ARG A 54 11.81 4.00 5.40
C ARG A 54 11.21 5.28 5.98
N TRP A 55 10.71 6.17 5.14
CA TRP A 55 10.06 7.42 5.59
C TRP A 55 8.71 7.16 6.27
N LYS A 56 7.90 6.23 5.76
CA LYS A 56 6.61 5.87 6.38
C LYS A 56 6.77 5.16 7.73
N ASN A 57 7.82 4.36 7.89
CA ASN A 57 8.12 3.65 9.13
C ASN A 57 8.90 4.53 10.12
N PHE A 58 9.28 5.75 9.73
CA PHE A 58 9.98 6.66 10.63
C PHE A 58 9.00 7.22 11.67
N ILE A 59 9.18 6.80 12.92
CA ILE A 59 8.45 7.35 14.06
C ILE A 59 8.98 8.75 14.33
N ARG A 60 8.26 9.80 13.88
CA ARG A 60 8.66 11.20 14.07
C ARG A 60 8.74 11.60 15.54
N GLN A 61 7.74 11.18 16.32
CA GLN A 61 7.63 11.45 17.75
C GLN A 61 6.93 10.28 18.43
N LEU A 62 7.27 10.01 19.68
CA LEU A 62 6.62 9.00 20.51
C LEU A 62 6.05 9.68 21.75
N SER A 63 4.74 9.61 21.95
CA SER A 63 4.10 10.13 23.16
C SER A 63 4.06 9.04 24.22
N THR A 64 4.54 9.38 25.43
CA THR A 64 4.54 8.50 26.60
C THR A 64 3.90 9.22 27.79
N ALA A 65 3.65 8.51 28.89
CA ALA A 65 3.15 9.13 30.13
C ALA A 65 4.10 10.22 30.68
N ASN A 66 5.39 10.12 30.37
CA ASN A 66 6.44 11.05 30.82
C ASN A 66 6.70 12.21 29.85
N GLY A 67 5.94 12.28 28.74
CA GLY A 67 6.06 13.33 27.72
C GLY A 67 6.35 12.81 26.31
N VAL A 68 6.69 13.73 25.40
CA VAL A 68 6.91 13.45 23.98
C VAL A 68 8.40 13.31 23.66
N MET A 69 8.79 12.15 23.12
CA MET A 69 10.16 11.85 22.72
C MET A 69 10.38 12.12 21.23
N HIS A 70 11.36 12.95 20.92
CA HIS A 70 11.71 13.34 19.55
C HIS A 70 12.98 12.63 19.05
N THR A 71 13.98 12.48 19.91
CA THR A 71 15.27 11.83 19.59
C THR A 71 15.13 10.32 19.48
N HIS A 72 15.95 9.69 18.64
CA HIS A 72 15.91 8.23 18.47
C HIS A 72 16.19 7.50 19.78
N VAL A 73 17.22 7.93 20.50
CA VAL A 73 17.66 7.31 21.76
C VAL A 73 16.53 7.29 22.78
N HIS A 74 15.85 8.42 23.00
CA HIS A 74 14.77 8.46 23.99
C HIS A 74 13.57 7.61 23.58
N LYS A 75 13.26 7.53 22.27
CA LYS A 75 12.20 6.65 21.75
C LYS A 75 12.55 5.20 22.00
N GLU A 76 13.79 4.80 21.73
CA GLU A 76 14.29 3.44 21.94
C GLU A 76 14.24 3.03 23.41
N THR A 77 14.78 3.86 24.32
CA THR A 77 14.73 3.62 25.77
C THR A 77 13.30 3.49 26.26
N SER A 78 12.42 4.41 25.85
CA SER A 78 11.00 4.38 26.27
C SER A 78 10.26 3.13 25.79
N ILE A 79 10.52 2.70 24.55
CA ILE A 79 9.94 1.47 23.99
C ILE A 79 10.47 0.25 24.76
N HIS A 80 11.78 0.20 25.00
CA HIS A 80 12.42 -0.89 25.72
C HIS A 80 11.87 -1.01 27.15
N GLU A 81 11.83 0.07 27.92
CA GLU A 81 11.28 0.09 29.28
C GLU A 81 9.80 -0.31 29.31
N HIS A 82 9.01 0.19 28.36
CA HIS A 82 7.59 -0.16 28.25
C HIS A 82 7.40 -1.67 28.05
N PHE A 83 8.10 -2.27 27.08
CA PHE A 83 7.93 -3.70 26.82
C PHE A 83 8.58 -4.58 27.89
N ASN A 84 9.75 -4.19 28.42
CA ASN A 84 10.43 -4.94 29.48
C ASN A 84 9.59 -4.98 30.77
N SER A 85 8.91 -3.89 31.11
CA SER A 85 8.00 -3.85 32.27
C SER A 85 6.71 -4.66 32.08
N HIS A 86 6.21 -4.78 30.85
CA HIS A 86 4.94 -5.49 30.57
C HIS A 86 5.11 -6.97 30.26
N LEU A 87 6.22 -7.34 29.62
CA LEU A 87 6.46 -8.71 29.16
C LEU A 87 7.40 -9.47 30.11
N GLY A 88 8.27 -8.77 30.86
CA GLY A 88 9.43 -9.40 31.50
C GLY A 88 10.40 -9.94 30.45
N GLN A 89 11.67 -10.13 30.81
CA GLN A 89 12.60 -10.91 29.97
C GLN A 89 12.26 -12.39 30.00
#